data_AF-A0A0D3CHP0-F1
#
_entry.id   AF-A0A0D3CHP0-F1
#
_cell.length_a   1.000
_cell.length_b   1.000
_cell.length_c   1.000
_cell.angle_alpha   90.00
_cell.angle_beta   90.00
_cell.angle_gamma   90.00
#
_symmetry.space_group_name_H-M   'P 1'
#
loop_
_entity.id
_entity.type
_entity.pdbx_description
1 polymer ?
#
loop_
_entity_poly.entity_id
_entity_poly.type
_entity_poly.pdbx_seq_one_letter_code
_entity_poly.pdbx_strand_id
1 'polypeptide(L)' 'MLLLPNSPEFALSFLTVAHPGAISTTANPFYTESEIAKQAKASGAEMIIMMPCYC' A
#
# COMPACT_ATOMS: atom_id res chain seq x y z
N MET A 1 -3.54 3.10 -1.01
CA MET A 1 -2.44 2.25 -1.52
C MET A 1 -1.78 1.55 -0.35
N LEU A 2 -1.61 0.23 -0.43
CA LEU A 2 -0.93 -0.58 0.58
C LEU A 2 0.53 -0.77 0.14
N LEU A 3 1.44 -0.07 0.80
CA LEU A 3 2.89 -0.16 0.58
C LEU A 3 3.51 -0.89 1.79
N LEU A 4 3.22 -2.18 1.88
CA LEU A 4 3.59 -3.03 3.02
C LEU A 4 4.32 -4.28 2.51
N PRO A 5 5.30 -4.81 3.26
CA PRO A 5 5.92 -6.08 2.93
C PRO A 5 4.92 -7.23 3.17
N ASN A 6 5.35 -8.45 2.87
CA ASN A 6 4.58 -9.63 3.27
C ASN A 6 4.54 -9.74 4.79
N SER A 7 3.45 -9.26 5.39
CA SER A 7 3.27 -9.22 6.84
C SER A 7 1.78 -9.31 7.22
N PRO A 8 1.44 -9.62 8.49
CA PRO A 8 0.06 -9.61 8.97
C PRO A 8 -0.64 -8.26 8.79
N GLU A 9 0.10 -7.15 8.90
CA GLU A 9 -0.41 -5.79 8.72
C GLU A 9 -0.94 -5.56 7.31
N PHE A 10 -0.32 -6.18 6.29
CA PHE A 10 -0.83 -6.14 4.92
C PHE A 10 -2.22 -6.79 4.83
N ALA A 11 -2.36 -8.01 5.37
CA ALA A 11 -3.62 -8.74 5.34
C ALA A 11 -4.71 -8.00 6.13
N LEU A 12 -4.37 -7.48 7.30
CA LEU A 12 -5.30 -6.71 8.14
C LEU A 12 -5.73 -5.41 7.45
N SER A 13 -4.79 -4.67 6.87
CA SER A 13 -5.08 -3.42 6.17
C SER A 13 -5.97 -3.66 4.95
N PHE A 14 -5.68 -4.71 4.17
CA PHE A 14 -6.50 -5.10 3.03
C PHE A 14 -7.96 -5.41 3.44
N LEU A 15 -8.15 -6.23 4.46
CA LEU A 15 -9.49 -6.58 4.95
C LEU A 15 -10.22 -5.38 5.56
N THR A 16 -9.50 -4.52 6.29
CA THR A 16 -10.06 -3.31 6.90
C THR A 16 -10.54 -2.32 5.84
N VAL A 17 -9.81 -2.17 4.72
CA VAL A 17 -10.22 -1.33 3.59
C VAL A 17 -11.38 -1.98 2.82
N ALA A 18 -11.35 -3.30 2.65
CA ALA A 18 -12.43 -4.02 1.95
C ALA A 18 -13.75 -4.03 2.73
N HIS A 19 -13.72 -4.00 4.06
CA HIS A 19 -14.90 -4.06 4.92
C HIS A 19 -15.96 -2.96 4.63
N PRO A 20 -15.61 -1.66 4.50
CA PRO A 20 -16.55 -0.63 4.07
C PRO A 20 -16.78 -0.60 2.54
N GLY A 21 -16.23 -1.54 1.76
CA GLY A 21 -16.32 -1.57 0.30
C GLY A 21 -15.35 -0.61 -0.41
N ALA A 22 -14.33 -0.12 0.28
CA ALA A 22 -13.30 0.72 -0.35
C ALA A 22 -12.32 -0.13 -1.16
N ILE A 23 -11.68 0.50 -2.15
CA ILE A 23 -10.75 -0.15 -3.06
C ILE A 23 -9.31 0.15 -2.63
N SER A 24 -8.53 -0.91 -2.39
CA SER A 24 -7.09 -0.79 -2.13
C SER A 24 -6.27 -1.19 -3.35
N THR A 25 -5.33 -0.34 -3.76
CA THR A 25 -4.23 -0.75 -4.67
C THR A 25 -3.01 -1.13 -3.85
N THR A 26 -2.29 -2.18 -4.25
CA THR A 26 -1.07 -2.68 -3.58
C THR A 26 0.19 -2.30 -4.34
N ALA A 27 1.29 -2.08 -3.63
CA ALA A 27 2.61 -1.91 -4.23
C ALA A 27 3.69 -2.56 -3.39
N ASN A 28 4.76 -3.01 -4.06
CA ASN A 28 5.89 -3.61 -3.38
C ASN A 28 6.76 -2.51 -2.73
N PRO A 29 7.03 -2.56 -1.42
CA PRO A 29 7.88 -1.58 -0.75
C PRO A 29 9.36 -1.63 -1.20
N PHE A 30 9.79 -2.70 -1.86
CA PHE A 30 11.14 -2.83 -2.40
C PHE A 30 11.32 -2.22 -3.80
N TYR A 31 10.27 -1.61 -4.36
CA TYR A 31 10.40 -0.84 -5.59
C TYR A 31 11.18 0.46 -5.37
N THR A 32 11.75 0.99 -6.44
CA THR A 32 12.39 2.31 -6.39
C THR A 32 11.35 3.38 -6.12
N GLU A 33 11.79 4.50 -5.55
CA GLU A 33 10.91 5.64 -5.27
C GLU A 33 10.14 6.10 -6.52
N SER A 34 10.80 6.08 -7.68
CA SER A 34 10.19 6.46 -8.96
C SER A 34 9.05 5.53 -9.40
N GLU A 35 9.18 4.23 -9.15
CA GLU A 35 8.17 3.22 -9.49
C GLU A 35 6.97 3.33 -8.54
N ILE A 36 7.23 3.53 -7.25
CA ILE A 36 6.20 3.76 -6.23
C ILE A 36 5.42 5.04 -6.55
N ALA A 37 6.11 6.13 -6.88
CA ALA A 37 5.47 7.39 -7.26
C ALA A 37 4.60 7.24 -8.52
N LYS A 38 5.08 6.49 -9.51
CA LYS A 38 4.31 6.17 -10.72
C LYS A 38 3.05 5.38 -10.41
N GLN A 39 3.13 4.37 -9.53
CA GLN A 39 1.97 3.58 -9.11
C GLN A 39 0.98 4.38 -8.26
N ALA A 40 1.47 5.22 -7.35
CA ALA A 40 0.64 6.10 -6.54
C ALA A 40 -0.17 7.04 -7.44
N LYS A 41 0.49 7.66 -8.43
CA LYS A 41 -0.17 8.53 -9.41
C LYS A 41 -1.15 7.79 -10.31
N ALA A 42 -0.78 6.61 -10.81
CA ALA A 42 -1.62 5.83 -11.72
C ALA A 42 -2.87 5.26 -11.04
N SER A 43 -2.78 4.91 -9.75
CA SER A 43 -3.90 4.37 -8.98
C SER A 43 -4.87 5.43 -8.45
N GLY A 44 -4.50 6.71 -8.51
CA GLY A 44 -5.30 7.79 -7.91
C GLY A 44 -5.45 7.64 -6.40
N ALA A 45 -4.49 7.01 -5.72
CA ALA A 45 -4.61 6.73 -4.30
C ALA A 45 -4.57 8.03 -3.47
N GLU A 46 -5.64 8.30 -2.73
CA GLU A 46 -5.73 9.45 -1.82
C GLU A 46 -5.04 9.20 -0.47
N MET A 47 -4.84 7.93 -0.11
CA MET A 47 -4.21 7.51 1.15
C MET A 47 -3.18 6.41 0.89
N ILE A 48 -2.06 6.45 1.61
CA ILE A 48 -1.01 5.42 1.58
C ILE A 48 -0.82 4.86 2.99
N ILE A 49 -0.89 3.54 3.13
CA ILE A 49 -0.55 2.81 4.35
C ILE A 49 0.84 2.20 4.14
N MET A 50 1.78 2.53 5.00
CA MET A 50 3.17 2.09 4.92
C MET A 50 3.73 1.78 6.31
N MET A 51 4.74 0.91 6.35
CA MET A 51 5.48 0.58 7.57
C MET A 51 6.88 1.21 7.48
N PRO A 52 7.38 1.85 8.57
CA PRO A 52 8.75 2.32 8.59
C PRO A 52 9.71 1.13 8.45
N CYS A 53 10.72 1.28 7.59
CA CYS A 53 11.83 0.34 7.56
C CYS A 53 12.61 0.50 8.87
N TYR A 54 12.67 -0.55 9.69
CA TYR A 54 13.59 -0.56 10.82
C TYR A 54 15.00 -0.84 10.25
N CYS A 55 15.87 0.17 10.36
CA CYS A 55 17.29 0.05 10.05
C CYS A 55 18.00 -0.90 11.02
#